data_AF-A0A6H1R9D3-F1
#
_entry.id   AF-A0A6H1R9D3-F1
#
_cell.length_a   1.000
_cell.length_b   1.000
_cell.length_c   1.000
_cell.angle_alpha   90.00
_cell.angle_beta   90.00
_cell.angle_gamma   90.00
#
_symmetry.space_group_name_H-M   'P 1'
#
loop_
_entity.id
_entity.type
_entity.pdbx_description
1 polymer ?
#
loop_
_entity_poly.entity_id
_entity_poly.type
_entity_poly.pdbx_seq_one_letter_code
_entity_poly.pdbx_strand_id
1 'polypeptide(L)'
;MMTSVRDVAAQLRAATYSMPTAVVGSVDDELEAAVALLSETLTSSIRHDEVVGEVSAVRTSLVQRLNELIGVAKRAIVDKADELARWEGSEAGESAPTPQPYASKKVAQLQGQRLPKCADKAVNAAIHQTPGSGWAVEKNANSHVVFYGPRGEREVFSSTPGSGVNERKVNNLMRRIKNDKEGRKT
;
A
#
# COMPACT_ATOMS: atom_id res chain seq x y z
N MET A 1 14.17 29.48 2.28
CA MET A 1 12.97 29.18 3.09
C MET A 1 13.41 28.28 4.23
N MET A 2 13.37 28.78 5.47
CA MET A 2 13.55 27.94 6.66
C MET A 2 12.17 27.36 7.01
N THR A 3 11.99 26.05 6.87
CA THR A 3 10.79 25.33 7.32
C THR A 3 10.73 25.42 8.85
N SER A 4 9.64 25.94 9.42
CA SER A 4 9.49 26.06 10.88
C SER A 4 9.39 24.67 11.53
N VAL A 5 9.73 24.54 12.82
CA VAL A 5 9.65 23.24 13.52
C VAL A 5 8.20 22.76 13.60
N ARG A 6 7.24 23.68 13.66
CA ARG A 6 5.80 23.41 13.49
C ARG A 6 5.44 22.85 12.13
N ASP A 7 6.01 23.35 11.04
CA ASP A 7 5.77 22.80 9.70
C ASP A 7 6.26 21.35 9.61
N VAL A 8 7.43 21.08 10.18
CA VAL A 8 7.98 19.73 10.25
C VAL A 8 7.08 18.82 11.08
N ALA A 9 6.59 19.27 12.24
CA ALA A 9 5.66 18.50 13.07
C ALA A 9 4.32 18.21 12.35
N ALA A 10 3.74 19.20 11.68
CA ALA A 10 2.51 19.04 10.90
C ALA A 10 2.70 18.07 9.72
N GLN A 11 3.83 18.18 9.01
CA GLN A 11 4.20 17.25 7.94
C GLN A 11 4.43 15.83 8.47
N LEU A 12 5.04 15.69 9.66
CA LEU A 12 5.24 14.40 10.31
C LEU A 12 3.91 13.73 10.67
N ARG A 13 2.97 14.47 11.29
CA ARG A 13 1.62 13.94 11.59
C ARG A 13 0.91 13.52 10.30
N ALA A 14 0.92 14.40 9.29
CA ALA A 14 0.29 14.13 8.01
C ALA A 14 0.86 12.90 7.31
N ALA A 15 2.19 12.77 7.26
CA ALA A 15 2.88 11.61 6.71
C ALA A 15 2.52 10.33 7.48
N THR A 16 2.40 10.41 8.81
CA THR A 16 2.06 9.28 9.68
C THR A 16 0.63 8.79 9.48
N TYR A 17 -0.35 9.69 9.35
CA TYR A 17 -1.73 9.32 9.03
C TYR A 17 -1.84 8.74 7.61
N SER A 18 -0.97 9.17 6.69
CA SER A 18 -0.87 8.62 5.35
C SER A 18 -0.02 7.35 5.24
N MET A 19 0.59 6.85 6.33
CA MET A 19 1.44 5.66 6.26
C MET A 19 0.61 4.47 5.77
N PRO A 20 0.98 3.87 4.62
CA PRO A 20 0.22 2.79 4.03
C PRO A 20 0.26 1.56 4.94
N THR A 21 -0.91 1.07 5.36
CA THR A 21 -1.07 -0.29 5.89
C THR A 21 -0.92 -1.35 4.79
N ALA A 22 -0.67 -0.92 3.55
CA ALA A 22 -0.46 -1.77 2.37
C ALA A 22 0.62 -2.85 2.58
N VAL A 23 1.61 -2.62 3.46
CA VAL A 23 2.58 -3.67 3.82
C VAL A 23 1.93 -4.82 4.58
N VAL A 24 1.01 -4.53 5.52
CA VAL A 24 0.23 -5.57 6.21
C VAL A 24 -0.66 -6.31 5.22
N GLY A 25 -1.36 -5.56 4.35
CA GLY A 25 -2.19 -6.16 3.30
C GLY A 25 -1.41 -7.04 2.33
N SER A 26 -0.20 -6.63 1.93
CA SER A 26 0.66 -7.43 1.04
C SER A 26 1.15 -8.71 1.73
N VAL A 27 1.51 -8.65 3.01
CA VAL A 27 1.92 -9.83 3.79
C VAL A 27 0.73 -10.78 3.99
N ASP A 28 -0.46 -10.23 4.27
CA ASP A 28 -1.70 -11.00 4.39
C ASP A 28 -2.05 -11.74 3.09
N ASP A 29 -1.94 -11.05 1.95
CA ASP A 29 -2.20 -11.60 0.62
C ASP A 29 -1.24 -12.75 0.26
N GLU A 30 0.06 -12.59 0.53
CA GLU A 30 1.05 -13.63 0.26
C GLU A 30 0.85 -14.85 1.18
N LEU A 31 0.47 -14.64 2.44
CA LEU A 31 0.16 -15.73 3.37
C LEU A 31 -1.13 -16.46 2.98
N GLU A 32 -2.15 -15.74 2.49
CA GLU A 32 -3.36 -16.34 1.94
C GLU A 32 -3.06 -17.18 0.69
N ALA A 33 -2.21 -16.68 -0.21
CA ALA A 33 -1.76 -17.43 -1.38
C ALA A 33 -0.99 -18.71 -0.98
N ALA A 34 -0.15 -18.64 0.05
CA ALA A 34 0.56 -19.81 0.58
C ALA A 34 -0.41 -20.85 1.19
N VAL A 35 -1.45 -20.40 1.92
CA VAL A 35 -2.49 -21.29 2.45
C VAL A 35 -3.27 -21.98 1.33
N ALA A 36 -3.63 -21.23 0.28
CA ALA A 36 -4.34 -21.80 -0.89
C ALA A 36 -3.50 -22.88 -1.59
N LEU A 37 -2.20 -22.62 -1.80
CA LEU A 37 -1.27 -23.58 -2.40
C LEU A 37 -1.12 -24.85 -1.55
N LEU A 38 -1.03 -24.70 -0.22
CA LEU A 38 -0.93 -25.84 0.69
C LEU A 38 -2.21 -26.68 0.69
N SER A 39 -3.38 -26.06 0.62
CA SER A 39 -4.66 -26.76 0.55
C SER A 39 -4.76 -27.60 -0.74
N GLU A 40 -4.37 -27.04 -1.88
CA GLU A 40 -4.34 -27.75 -3.16
C GLU A 40 -3.32 -28.91 -3.15
N THR A 41 -2.14 -28.69 -2.56
CA THR A 41 -1.07 -29.70 -2.50
C THR A 41 -1.42 -30.85 -1.56
N LEU A 42 -2.11 -30.56 -0.45
CA LEU A 42 -2.43 -31.54 0.58
C LEU A 42 -3.83 -32.15 0.41
N THR A 43 -4.54 -31.91 -0.71
CA THR A 43 -5.95 -32.30 -0.88
C THR A 43 -6.23 -33.79 -0.63
N SER A 44 -5.26 -34.68 -0.89
CA SER A 44 -5.39 -36.12 -0.64
C SER A 44 -4.76 -36.60 0.68
N SER A 45 -4.22 -35.68 1.49
CA SER A 45 -3.56 -35.97 2.76
C SER A 45 -4.57 -36.00 3.90
N ILE A 46 -4.47 -37.01 4.77
CA ILE A 46 -5.27 -37.10 6.00
C ILE A 46 -4.98 -35.97 7.00
N ARG A 47 -3.85 -35.25 6.85
CA ARG A 47 -3.47 -34.09 7.68
C ARG A 47 -3.80 -32.75 7.04
N HIS A 48 -4.55 -32.74 5.93
CA HIS A 48 -4.91 -31.52 5.20
C HIS A 48 -5.45 -30.43 6.13
N ASP A 49 -6.51 -30.75 6.88
CA ASP A 49 -7.22 -29.76 7.70
C ASP A 49 -6.36 -29.24 8.86
N GLU A 50 -5.52 -30.11 9.44
CA GLU A 50 -4.59 -29.76 10.51
C GLU A 50 -3.54 -28.74 10.01
N VAL A 51 -2.86 -29.04 8.90
CA VAL A 51 -1.79 -28.18 8.37
C VAL A 51 -2.34 -26.86 7.83
N VAL A 52 -3.47 -26.89 7.12
CA VAL A 52 -4.14 -25.66 6.65
C VAL A 52 -4.59 -24.79 7.83
N GLY A 53 -5.09 -25.42 8.90
CA GLY A 53 -5.49 -24.74 10.14
C GLY A 53 -4.32 -24.06 10.85
N GLU A 54 -3.20 -24.76 11.03
CA GLU A 54 -1.99 -24.20 11.67
C GLU A 54 -1.45 -22.99 10.93
N VAL A 55 -1.34 -23.07 9.60
CA VAL A 55 -0.83 -21.96 8.79
C VAL A 55 -1.81 -20.77 8.79
N SER A 56 -3.11 -21.03 8.80
CA SER A 56 -4.13 -19.98 8.94
C SER A 56 -4.08 -19.28 10.31
N ALA A 57 -3.78 -20.03 11.37
CA ALA A 57 -3.56 -19.46 12.70
C ALA A 57 -2.29 -18.59 12.75
N VAL A 58 -1.19 -19.03 12.11
CA VAL A 58 0.03 -18.22 11.96
C VAL A 58 -0.25 -16.93 11.20
N ARG A 59 -0.98 -17.00 10.07
CA ARG A 59 -1.41 -15.82 9.30
C ARG A 59 -2.16 -14.82 10.19
N THR A 60 -3.19 -15.29 10.91
CA THR A 60 -4.03 -14.46 11.77
C THR A 60 -3.19 -13.76 12.85
N SER A 61 -2.34 -14.52 13.54
CA SER A 61 -1.44 -14.00 14.59
C SER A 61 -0.45 -12.96 14.05
N LEU A 62 0.14 -13.22 12.87
CA LEU A 62 1.14 -12.34 12.28
C LEU A 62 0.52 -11.02 11.79
N VAL A 63 -0.65 -11.08 11.14
CA VAL A 63 -1.39 -9.88 10.71
C VAL A 63 -1.80 -9.03 11.90
N GLN A 64 -2.28 -9.66 12.98
CA GLN A 64 -2.62 -8.94 14.20
C GLN A 64 -1.40 -8.21 14.79
N ARG A 65 -0.28 -8.91 14.96
CA ARG A 65 0.98 -8.33 15.48
C ARG A 65 1.50 -7.19 14.60
N LEU A 66 1.44 -7.32 13.28
CA LEU A 66 1.87 -6.25 12.37
C LEU A 66 0.99 -5.00 12.51
N ASN A 67 -0.33 -5.17 12.63
CA ASN A 67 -1.24 -4.06 12.88
C ASN A 67 -0.95 -3.36 14.21
N GLU A 68 -0.67 -4.13 15.27
CA GLU A 68 -0.29 -3.59 16.58
C GLU A 68 1.01 -2.78 16.50
N LEU A 69 2.05 -3.32 15.86
CA LEU A 69 3.34 -2.65 15.69
C LEU A 69 3.23 -1.35 14.88
N ILE A 70 2.45 -1.36 13.79
CA ILE A 70 2.16 -0.13 13.03
C ILE A 70 1.39 0.88 13.89
N GLY A 71 0.45 0.42 14.71
CA GLY A 71 -0.27 1.27 15.65
C GLY A 71 0.64 1.90 16.71
N VAL A 72 1.66 1.18 17.19
CA VAL A 72 2.70 1.69 18.09
C VAL A 72 3.58 2.71 17.37
N ALA A 73 4.07 2.39 16.17
CA ALA A 73 4.91 3.29 15.39
C ALA A 73 4.19 4.60 15.05
N LYS A 74 2.91 4.53 14.63
CA LYS A 74 2.09 5.72 14.37
C LYS A 74 1.95 6.60 15.60
N ARG A 75 1.68 6.00 16.77
CA ARG A 75 1.62 6.73 18.04
C ARG A 75 2.95 7.41 18.36
N ALA A 76 4.06 6.68 18.31
CA ALA A 76 5.38 7.24 18.61
C ALA A 76 5.74 8.43 17.71
N ILE A 77 5.39 8.39 16.42
CA ILE A 77 5.66 9.50 15.50
C ILE A 77 4.72 10.70 15.79
N VAL A 78 3.45 10.46 16.10
CA VAL A 78 2.51 11.52 16.50
C VAL A 78 2.94 12.16 17.83
N ASP A 79 3.30 11.36 18.83
CA ASP A 79 3.80 11.83 20.12
C ASP A 79 5.04 12.71 19.91
N LYS A 80 5.95 12.31 19.01
CA LYS A 80 7.13 13.11 18.69
C LYS A 80 6.80 14.41 17.97
N ALA A 81 5.80 14.40 17.09
CA ALA A 81 5.30 15.61 16.44
C ALA A 81 4.63 16.57 17.45
N ASP A 82 3.91 16.03 18.43
CA ASP A 82 3.31 16.79 19.52
C ASP A 82 4.37 17.41 20.44
N GLU A 83 5.43 16.68 20.78
CA GLU A 83 6.59 17.21 21.50
C GLU A 83 7.25 18.37 20.74
N LEU A 84 7.51 18.20 19.44
CA LEU A 84 8.10 19.25 18.59
C LEU A 84 7.21 20.50 18.52
N ALA A 85 5.90 20.33 18.44
CA ALA A 85 4.95 21.44 18.42
C ALA A 85 4.87 22.19 19.77
N ARG A 86 5.12 21.49 20.88
CA ARG A 86 5.14 22.06 22.24
C ARG A 86 6.45 22.79 22.57
N TRP A 87 7.57 22.43 21.92
CA TRP A 87 8.85 23.13 22.07
C TRP A 87 8.80 24.57 21.51
N GLU A 88 7.93 24.86 20.52
CA GLU A 88 7.64 26.22 20.03
C GLU A 88 6.51 26.91 20.81
N GLY A 89 6.59 26.88 22.14
CA GLY A 89 5.81 27.74 23.02
C GLY A 89 6.26 29.20 22.97
N SER A 90 6.29 29.84 21.80
CA SER A 90 6.30 31.30 21.59
C SER A 90 6.37 31.59 20.10
N GLU A 91 5.20 31.70 19.47
CA GLU A 91 4.84 32.69 18.45
C GLU A 91 3.57 32.20 17.77
N ALA A 92 2.56 33.06 17.81
CA ALA A 92 1.23 32.77 17.31
C ALA A 92 1.18 33.04 15.80
N GLY A 93 0.55 32.11 15.07
CA GLY A 93 -0.12 32.45 13.81
C GLY A 93 0.66 32.22 12.53
N GLU A 94 0.97 30.97 12.20
CA GLU A 94 1.04 30.56 10.80
C GLU A 94 0.26 29.26 10.64
N SER A 95 -0.75 29.29 9.77
CA SER A 95 -1.61 28.14 9.49
C SER A 95 -0.78 27.03 8.85
N ALA A 96 -0.80 25.85 9.47
CA ALA A 96 -0.03 24.69 9.01
C ALA A 96 -0.32 24.40 7.52
N PRO A 97 0.72 24.20 6.68
CA PRO A 97 0.54 23.89 5.27
C PRO A 97 -0.22 22.58 5.09
N THR A 98 -1.11 22.55 4.10
CA THR A 98 -1.94 21.39 3.79
C THR A 98 -1.06 20.19 3.40
N PRO A 99 -1.32 18.98 3.92
CA PRO A 99 -0.59 17.77 3.56
C PRO A 99 -0.45 17.60 2.05
N GLN A 100 0.78 17.50 1.55
CA GLN A 100 0.99 17.04 0.17
C GLN A 100 1.15 15.51 0.15
N PRO A 101 0.36 14.78 -0.66
CA PRO A 101 0.45 13.33 -0.74
C PRO A 101 1.81 12.90 -1.30
N TYR A 102 2.50 12.02 -0.57
CA TYR A 102 3.82 11.46 -0.92
C TYR A 102 3.86 10.83 -2.32
N ALA A 103 2.73 10.32 -2.82
CA ALA A 103 2.67 9.70 -4.14
C ALA A 103 2.89 10.69 -5.30
N SER A 104 2.70 12.00 -5.12
CA SER A 104 2.83 12.96 -6.23
C SER A 104 4.22 12.98 -6.86
N LYS A 105 5.29 12.91 -6.05
CA LYS A 105 6.68 12.89 -6.55
C LYS A 105 7.03 11.58 -7.24
N LYS A 106 6.63 10.44 -6.66
CA LYS A 106 6.92 9.12 -7.23
C LYS A 106 6.13 8.87 -8.51
N VAL A 107 4.87 9.31 -8.56
CA VAL A 107 4.03 9.30 -9.77
C VAL A 107 4.68 10.15 -10.86
N ALA A 108 5.08 11.39 -10.56
CA ALA A 108 5.76 12.26 -11.52
C ALA A 108 7.07 11.66 -12.04
N GLN A 109 7.85 10.97 -11.20
CA GLN A 109 9.08 10.30 -11.60
C GLN A 109 8.84 9.12 -12.55
N LEU A 110 7.78 8.35 -12.30
CA LEU A 110 7.46 7.14 -13.05
C LEU A 110 6.64 7.42 -14.32
N GLN A 111 5.95 8.56 -14.39
CA GLN A 111 5.20 8.97 -15.58
C GLN A 111 6.15 9.11 -16.79
N GLY A 112 5.75 8.48 -17.91
CA GLY A 112 6.54 8.47 -19.15
C GLY A 112 7.65 7.40 -19.20
N GLN A 113 7.90 6.67 -18.10
CA GLN A 113 8.82 5.53 -18.14
C GLN A 113 8.19 4.31 -18.82
N ARG A 114 9.04 3.39 -19.29
CA ARG A 114 8.59 2.14 -19.89
C ARG A 114 7.86 1.29 -18.85
N LEU A 115 6.64 0.86 -19.20
CA LEU A 115 5.83 0.01 -18.33
C LEU A 115 6.55 -1.32 -18.02
N PRO A 116 6.47 -1.80 -16.77
CA PRO A 116 7.00 -3.09 -16.39
C PRO A 116 6.22 -4.24 -17.05
N LYS A 117 6.84 -5.42 -17.11
CA LYS A 117 6.18 -6.67 -17.55
C LYS A 117 5.89 -7.57 -16.36
N CYS A 118 4.68 -8.14 -16.34
CA CYS A 118 4.24 -9.11 -15.34
C CYS A 118 3.82 -10.43 -16.00
N ALA A 119 4.05 -11.56 -15.32
CA ALA A 119 3.61 -12.88 -15.77
C ALA A 119 2.12 -13.12 -15.49
N ASP A 120 1.59 -12.53 -14.42
CA ASP A 120 0.16 -12.54 -14.13
C ASP A 120 -0.61 -11.73 -15.19
N LYS A 121 -1.51 -12.39 -15.91
CA LYS A 121 -2.30 -11.79 -17.01
C LYS A 121 -3.22 -10.67 -16.53
N ALA A 122 -3.83 -10.81 -15.36
CA ALA A 122 -4.73 -9.80 -14.82
C ALA A 122 -3.94 -8.55 -14.43
N VAL A 123 -2.84 -8.72 -13.71
CA VAL A 123 -1.94 -7.60 -13.34
C VAL A 123 -1.38 -6.93 -14.59
N ASN A 124 -0.97 -7.70 -15.60
CA ASN A 124 -0.46 -7.15 -16.85
C ASN A 124 -1.54 -6.36 -17.62
N ALA A 125 -2.82 -6.80 -17.57
CA ALA A 125 -3.93 -6.02 -18.11
C ALA A 125 -4.10 -4.67 -17.39
N ALA A 126 -3.95 -4.63 -16.06
CA ALA A 126 -4.00 -3.39 -15.29
C ALA A 126 -2.82 -2.43 -15.62
N ILE A 127 -1.62 -2.98 -15.84
CA ILE A 127 -0.44 -2.21 -16.33
C ILE A 127 -0.75 -1.57 -17.68
N HIS A 128 -1.38 -2.30 -18.61
CA HIS A 128 -1.74 -1.77 -19.92
C HIS A 128 -2.87 -0.72 -19.87
N GLN A 129 -3.67 -0.71 -18.81
CA GLN A 129 -4.67 0.32 -18.60
C GLN A 129 -4.10 1.60 -17.98
N THR A 130 -2.88 1.62 -17.46
CA THR A 130 -2.32 2.80 -16.77
C THR A 130 -2.03 4.01 -17.67
N PRO A 131 -1.57 3.89 -18.93
CA PRO A 131 -1.25 5.04 -19.78
C PRO A 131 -2.42 6.00 -19.99
N GLY A 132 -2.22 7.30 -19.72
CA GLY A 132 -3.24 8.34 -19.85
C GLY A 132 -4.12 8.53 -18.60
N SER A 133 -3.85 7.83 -17.49
CA SER A 133 -4.40 8.15 -16.17
C SER A 133 -3.35 8.88 -15.31
N GLY A 134 -3.77 9.38 -14.14
CA GLY A 134 -2.89 9.90 -13.09
C GLY A 134 -2.16 8.82 -12.30
N TRP A 135 -2.28 7.55 -12.68
CA TRP A 135 -1.60 6.43 -12.02
C TRP A 135 -0.22 6.19 -12.64
N ALA A 136 0.69 5.69 -11.82
CA ALA A 136 1.99 5.20 -12.26
C ALA A 136 2.26 3.80 -11.72
N VAL A 137 3.18 3.08 -12.35
CA VAL A 137 3.46 1.68 -12.00
C VAL A 137 4.96 1.39 -12.09
N GLU A 138 5.46 0.61 -11.13
CA GLU A 138 6.83 0.08 -11.14
C GLU A 138 6.84 -1.40 -10.76
N LYS A 139 7.92 -2.09 -11.12
CA LYS A 139 8.22 -3.43 -10.60
C LYS A 139 9.33 -3.30 -9.59
N ASN A 140 9.10 -3.74 -8.35
CA ASN A 140 10.10 -3.66 -7.30
C ASN A 140 11.16 -4.78 -7.44
N ALA A 141 12.21 -4.72 -6.62
CA ALA A 141 13.29 -5.71 -6.62
C ALA A 141 12.83 -7.14 -6.26
N ASN A 142 11.69 -7.27 -5.55
CA ASN A 142 11.11 -8.56 -5.16
C ASN A 142 10.11 -9.11 -6.20
N SER A 143 10.14 -8.57 -7.42
CA SER A 143 9.23 -8.89 -8.52
C SER A 143 7.76 -8.47 -8.35
N HIS A 144 7.34 -7.87 -7.23
CA HIS A 144 6.00 -7.30 -7.11
C HIS A 144 5.79 -6.11 -8.05
N VAL A 145 4.56 -5.97 -8.54
CA VAL A 145 4.11 -4.82 -9.29
C VAL A 145 3.42 -3.86 -8.33
N VAL A 146 3.88 -2.60 -8.29
CA VAL A 146 3.35 -1.57 -7.41
C VAL A 146 2.71 -0.47 -8.24
N PHE A 147 1.45 -0.18 -7.98
CA PHE A 147 0.71 0.94 -8.56
C PHE A 147 0.63 2.09 -7.57
N TYR A 148 0.94 3.29 -8.06
CA TYR A 148 0.86 4.54 -7.32
C TYR A 148 -0.27 5.40 -7.91
N GLY A 149 -1.23 5.76 -7.08
CA GLY A 149 -2.36 6.61 -7.46
C GLY A 149 -2.08 8.10 -7.27
N PRO A 150 -2.82 8.97 -7.98
CA PRO A 150 -2.61 10.41 -7.96
C PRO A 150 -2.91 11.07 -6.60
N ARG A 151 -3.67 10.41 -5.71
CA ARG A 151 -4.08 10.94 -4.41
C ARG A 151 -3.28 10.38 -3.24
N GLY A 152 -2.18 9.66 -3.49
CA GLY A 152 -1.43 9.01 -2.41
C GLY A 152 -1.58 7.49 -2.36
N GLU A 153 -2.40 6.91 -3.23
CA GLU A 153 -2.74 5.49 -3.11
C GLU A 153 -1.58 4.60 -3.54
N ARG A 154 -1.50 3.42 -2.91
CA ARG A 154 -0.48 2.43 -3.22
C ARG A 154 -1.09 1.03 -3.18
N GLU A 155 -1.09 0.36 -4.33
CA GLU A 155 -1.54 -1.03 -4.46
C GLU A 155 -0.36 -1.90 -4.88
N VAL A 156 -0.22 -3.08 -4.27
CA VAL A 156 0.88 -4.00 -4.53
C VAL A 156 0.30 -5.34 -4.96
N PHE A 157 0.80 -5.88 -6.05
CA PHE A 157 0.40 -7.18 -6.57
C PHE A 157 1.62 -8.08 -6.72
N SER A 158 1.46 -9.34 -6.35
CA SER A 158 2.45 -10.38 -6.64
C SER A 158 2.60 -10.53 -8.15
N SER A 159 3.83 -10.78 -8.61
CA SER A 159 4.06 -11.20 -10.00
C SER A 159 3.66 -12.64 -10.27
N THR A 160 3.42 -13.39 -9.20
CA THR A 160 3.02 -14.79 -9.22
C THR A 160 1.51 -14.86 -9.45
N PRO A 161 1.02 -15.73 -10.36
CA PRO A 161 -0.42 -15.90 -10.59
C PRO A 161 -1.15 -16.21 -9.27
N GLY A 162 -2.11 -15.38 -8.90
CA GLY A 162 -2.84 -15.47 -7.63
C GLY A 162 -4.24 -16.05 -7.74
N SER A 163 -4.83 -16.35 -6.58
CA SER A 163 -6.22 -16.82 -6.42
C SER A 163 -7.26 -15.79 -6.89
N GLY A 164 -8.55 -16.18 -6.96
CA GLY A 164 -9.65 -15.30 -7.38
C GLY A 164 -9.84 -14.02 -6.54
N VAL A 165 -9.22 -13.92 -5.35
CA VAL A 165 -9.18 -12.69 -4.54
C VAL A 165 -8.28 -11.64 -5.17
N ASN A 166 -7.14 -12.06 -5.72
CA ASN A 166 -6.21 -11.19 -6.44
C ASN A 166 -6.88 -10.61 -7.69
N GLU A 167 -7.62 -11.43 -8.44
CA GLU A 167 -8.39 -10.97 -9.60
C GLU A 167 -9.41 -9.89 -9.25
N ARG A 168 -10.14 -10.02 -8.13
CA ARG A 168 -11.09 -8.98 -7.66
C ARG A 168 -10.39 -7.67 -7.33
N LYS A 169 -9.23 -7.72 -6.66
CA LYS A 169 -8.43 -6.52 -6.35
C LYS A 169 -7.92 -5.85 -7.62
N VAL A 170 -7.41 -6.62 -8.57
CA VAL A 170 -6.96 -6.12 -9.87
C VAL A 170 -8.13 -5.50 -10.66
N ASN A 171 -9.30 -6.13 -10.68
CA ASN A 171 -10.50 -5.60 -11.32
C ASN A 171 -10.94 -4.26 -10.70
N ASN A 172 -10.89 -4.15 -9.37
CA ASN A 172 -11.17 -2.90 -8.67
C ASN A 172 -10.15 -1.79 -9.02
N LEU A 173 -8.86 -2.13 -9.09
CA LEU A 173 -7.82 -1.21 -9.54
C LEU A 173 -8.08 -0.74 -10.97
N MET A 174 -8.36 -1.65 -11.90
CA MET A 174 -8.66 -1.31 -13.30
C MET A 174 -9.85 -0.35 -13.40
N ARG A 175 -10.92 -0.59 -12.62
CA ARG A 175 -12.06 0.33 -12.54
C ARG A 175 -11.65 1.73 -12.05
N ARG A 176 -10.78 1.82 -11.04
CA ARG A 176 -10.27 3.11 -10.53
C ARG A 176 -9.42 3.83 -11.57
N ILE A 177 -8.51 3.12 -12.23
CA ILE A 177 -7.68 3.66 -13.33
C ILE A 177 -8.58 4.19 -14.45
N LYS A 178 -9.61 3.44 -14.84
CA LYS A 178 -10.56 3.86 -15.87
C LYS A 178 -11.36 5.10 -15.48
N ASN A 179 -11.90 5.14 -14.25
CA ASN A 179 -12.67 6.29 -13.78
C ASN A 179 -11.82 7.57 -13.72
N ASP A 180 -10.55 7.43 -13.34
CA ASP A 180 -9.58 8.52 -13.32
C ASP A 180 -9.30 9.08 -14.74
N LYS A 181 -9.15 8.20 -15.74
CA LYS A 181 -9.04 8.61 -17.16
C LYS A 181 -10.25 9.38 -17.66
N GLU A 182 -11.44 8.93 -17.26
CA GLU A 182 -12.71 9.52 -17.68
C GLU A 182 -13.04 10.82 -16.91
N GLY A 183 -12.18 11.25 -15.97
CA GLY A 183 -12.43 12.43 -15.14
C GLY A 183 -13.63 12.27 -14.19
N ARG A 184 -14.10 11.04 -13.96
CA ARG A 184 -15.24 10.77 -13.09
C ARG A 184 -14.76 10.79 -11.65
N LYS A 185 -15.29 11.72 -10.84
CA LYS A 185 -15.07 11.75 -9.39
C LYS A 185 -15.65 10.47 -8.77
N THR A 186 -14.78 9.53 -8.39
CA THR A 186 -15.05 8.48 -7.40
C THR A 186 -14.86 9.00 -5.99
#